data_AF-A0A6N9Z529-F1
#
_entry.id   AF-A0A6N9Z529-F1
#
_cell.length_a   1.000
_cell.length_b   1.000
_cell.length_c   1.000
_cell.angle_alpha   90.00
_cell.angle_beta   90.00
_cell.angle_gamma   90.00
#
_symmetry.space_group_name_H-M   'P 1'
#
loop_
_entity.id
_entity.type
_entity.pdbx_description
1 polymer ?
#
loop_
_entity_poly.entity_id
_entity_poly.type
_entity_poly.pdbx_seq_one_letter_code
_entity_poly.pdbx_strand_id
1 'polypeptide(L)'
;MSIYDDETPLCERFPEPWADRMWGFDDEDVDAAERRDLLRAGARICEQCPFRLECLAKAIVLHSRTGLSGGMSKSMRGAMARIAERDGVACRDKTAGSDSERIRRLIAWLELHPEAFDTAREEESERRKERRHAAATPKHRVGLARRRPKIATSPAQQPLF
;
A
#
# COMPACT_ATOMS: atom_id res chain seq x y z
N MET A 1 -34.06 -25.07 -6.36
CA MET A 1 -32.62 -24.88 -6.05
C MET A 1 -32.50 -23.41 -5.67
N SER A 2 -32.32 -23.09 -4.39
CA SER A 2 -32.36 -21.70 -3.90
C SER A 2 -31.20 -20.91 -4.49
N ILE A 3 -31.50 -19.85 -5.26
CA ILE A 3 -30.57 -19.05 -6.06
C ILE A 3 -30.27 -17.70 -5.37
N TYR A 4 -30.64 -17.58 -4.09
CA TYR A 4 -30.48 -16.37 -3.31
C TYR A 4 -29.53 -16.62 -2.13
N ASP A 5 -28.55 -15.72 -2.04
CA ASP A 5 -27.96 -15.22 -0.80
C ASP A 5 -26.90 -16.07 -0.14
N ASP A 6 -25.75 -16.10 -0.80
CA ASP A 6 -24.49 -16.17 -0.08
C ASP A 6 -24.02 -14.73 0.21
N GLU A 7 -24.81 -14.01 1.02
CA GLU A 7 -24.62 -12.58 1.39
C GLU A 7 -23.34 -12.33 2.21
N THR A 8 -22.60 -13.38 2.54
CA THR A 8 -21.42 -13.31 3.38
C THR A 8 -20.14 -13.24 2.54
N PRO A 9 -19.29 -12.22 2.73
CA PRO A 9 -17.97 -12.15 2.13
C PRO A 9 -17.15 -13.43 2.36
N LEU A 10 -16.45 -13.92 1.32
CA LEU A 10 -15.68 -15.18 1.43
C LEU A 10 -14.67 -15.18 2.57
N CYS A 11 -14.12 -14.01 2.93
CA CYS A 11 -13.17 -13.87 4.03
C CYS A 11 -13.76 -14.23 5.39
N GLU A 12 -15.05 -14.01 5.61
CA GLU A 12 -15.73 -14.30 6.88
C GLU A 12 -16.01 -15.79 7.08
N ARG A 13 -15.74 -16.63 6.08
CA ARG A 13 -15.93 -18.09 6.15
C ARG A 13 -14.69 -18.84 6.63
N PHE A 14 -13.57 -18.14 6.78
CA PHE A 14 -12.32 -18.75 7.23
C PHE A 14 -12.26 -18.73 8.75
N PRO A 15 -11.85 -19.84 9.39
CA PRO A 15 -11.73 -19.89 10.84
C PRO A 15 -10.53 -19.06 11.31
N GLU A 16 -10.63 -18.48 12.50
CA GLU A 16 -9.47 -17.91 13.19
C GLU A 16 -8.50 -19.02 13.64
N PRO A 17 -7.17 -18.77 13.65
CA PRO A 17 -6.49 -17.50 13.34
C PRO A 17 -6.11 -17.33 11.85
N TRP A 18 -6.61 -18.21 10.97
CA TRP A 18 -6.19 -18.23 9.57
C TRP A 18 -6.70 -17.03 8.78
N ALA A 19 -7.88 -16.51 9.13
CA ALA A 19 -8.42 -15.30 8.51
C ALA A 19 -7.49 -14.10 8.77
N ASP A 20 -7.13 -13.82 10.01
CA ASP A 20 -6.23 -12.69 10.32
C ASP A 20 -4.88 -12.78 9.61
N ARG A 21 -4.31 -13.99 9.52
CA ARG A 21 -3.03 -14.23 8.81
C ARG A 21 -3.14 -14.07 7.29
N MET A 22 -4.23 -14.54 6.68
CA MET A 22 -4.42 -14.50 5.22
C MET A 22 -4.77 -13.12 4.70
N TRP A 23 -5.51 -12.32 5.48
CA TRP A 23 -5.83 -10.94 5.13
C TRP A 23 -4.85 -9.92 5.72
N GLY A 24 -3.92 -10.34 6.57
CA GLY A 24 -2.86 -9.49 7.12
C GLY A 24 -3.38 -8.44 8.09
N PHE A 25 -4.32 -8.85 8.95
CA PHE A 25 -4.81 -8.05 10.07
C PHE A 25 -4.03 -8.31 11.36
N ASP A 26 -3.37 -9.46 11.46
CA ASP A 26 -2.40 -9.79 12.51
C ASP A 26 -1.01 -10.00 11.89
N ASP A 27 0.03 -9.55 12.61
CA ASP A 27 1.43 -9.59 12.22
C ASP A 27 2.29 -10.40 13.22
N GLU A 28 1.70 -11.11 14.18
CA GLU A 28 2.45 -11.88 15.19
C GLU A 28 3.05 -13.20 14.64
N ASP A 29 4.36 -13.38 14.86
CA ASP A 29 5.16 -14.61 14.74
C ASP A 29 5.12 -15.43 13.43
N VAL A 30 4.74 -14.85 12.30
CA VAL A 30 4.82 -15.51 10.98
C VAL A 30 6.09 -15.12 10.24
N ASP A 31 6.83 -16.11 9.72
CA ASP A 31 7.98 -15.88 8.83
C ASP A 31 7.58 -15.03 7.60
N ALA A 32 8.51 -14.21 7.09
CA ALA A 32 8.24 -13.32 5.98
C ALA A 32 7.90 -14.04 4.66
N ALA A 33 8.38 -15.27 4.46
CA ALA A 33 8.03 -16.10 3.30
C ALA A 33 6.61 -16.68 3.44
N GLU A 34 6.31 -17.30 4.57
CA GLU A 34 4.98 -17.83 4.91
C GLU A 34 3.92 -16.74 4.85
N ARG A 35 4.17 -15.57 5.46
CA ARG A 35 3.27 -14.41 5.37
C ARG A 35 2.99 -14.01 3.93
N ARG A 36 4.00 -14.05 3.06
CA ARG A 36 3.81 -13.71 1.64
C ARG A 36 2.91 -14.72 0.94
N ASP A 37 3.05 -15.99 1.26
CA ASP A 37 2.25 -17.05 0.64
C ASP A 37 0.81 -17.04 1.16
N LEU A 38 0.61 -16.76 2.44
CA LEU A 38 -0.72 -16.55 3.04
C LEU A 38 -1.44 -15.34 2.43
N LEU A 39 -0.75 -14.20 2.29
CA LEU A 39 -1.32 -13.03 1.62
C LEU A 39 -1.65 -13.29 0.15
N ARG A 40 -0.84 -14.11 -0.55
CA ARG A 40 -1.15 -14.52 -1.93
C ARG A 40 -2.39 -15.40 -1.98
N ALA A 41 -2.53 -16.35 -1.05
CA ALA A 41 -3.72 -17.19 -0.94
C ALA A 41 -4.97 -16.34 -0.65
N GLY A 42 -4.91 -15.43 0.33
CA GLY A 42 -6.00 -14.49 0.63
C GLY A 42 -6.39 -13.64 -0.57
N ALA A 43 -5.41 -13.14 -1.34
CA ALA A 43 -5.68 -12.39 -2.56
C ALA A 43 -6.40 -13.23 -3.63
N ARG A 44 -6.04 -14.51 -3.80
CA ARG A 44 -6.72 -15.44 -4.73
C ARG A 44 -8.15 -15.77 -4.32
N ILE A 45 -8.43 -15.81 -3.03
CA ILE A 45 -9.80 -15.96 -2.53
C ILE A 45 -10.60 -14.70 -2.81
N CYS A 46 -10.02 -13.52 -2.58
CA CYS A 46 -10.67 -12.26 -2.92
C CYS A 46 -11.01 -12.15 -4.41
N GLU A 47 -10.24 -12.75 -5.32
CA GLU A 47 -10.54 -12.76 -6.77
C GLU A 47 -11.87 -13.44 -7.10
N GLN A 48 -12.29 -14.41 -6.28
CA GLN A 48 -13.52 -15.18 -6.45
C GLN A 48 -14.68 -14.63 -5.60
N CYS A 49 -14.42 -13.62 -4.77
CA CYS A 49 -15.41 -13.08 -3.85
C CYS A 49 -16.41 -12.17 -4.59
N PRO A 50 -17.73 -12.40 -4.50
CA PRO A 50 -18.73 -11.54 -5.15
C PRO A 50 -18.69 -10.09 -4.63
N PHE A 51 -18.25 -9.89 -3.39
CA PHE A 51 -18.10 -8.57 -2.76
C PHE A 51 -16.78 -7.86 -3.09
N ARG A 52 -15.96 -8.42 -3.99
CA ARG A 52 -14.59 -7.93 -4.23
C ARG A 52 -14.54 -6.44 -4.58
N LEU A 53 -15.38 -5.99 -5.52
CA LEU A 53 -15.35 -4.61 -6.02
C LEU A 53 -15.82 -3.64 -4.95
N GLU A 54 -16.90 -3.97 -4.24
CA GLU A 54 -17.41 -3.15 -3.14
C GLU A 54 -16.40 -3.07 -1.99
N CYS A 55 -15.81 -4.20 -1.61
CA CYS A 55 -14.76 -4.27 -0.59
C CYS A 55 -13.55 -3.40 -0.95
N LEU A 56 -13.09 -3.47 -2.21
CA LEU A 56 -11.99 -2.66 -2.71
C LEU A 56 -12.33 -1.16 -2.71
N ALA A 57 -13.50 -0.81 -3.22
CA ALA A 57 -13.94 0.58 -3.33
C ALA A 57 -14.09 1.23 -1.94
N LYS A 58 -14.75 0.54 -1.00
CA LYS A 58 -14.83 0.96 0.41
C LYS A 58 -13.44 1.18 1.01
N ALA A 59 -12.53 0.23 0.83
CA ALA A 59 -11.18 0.33 1.38
C ALA A 59 -10.36 1.50 0.80
N ILE A 60 -10.58 1.85 -0.48
CA ILE A 60 -9.95 3.00 -1.13
C ILE A 60 -10.53 4.31 -0.60
N VAL A 61 -11.86 4.46 -0.63
CA VAL A 61 -12.56 5.70 -0.27
C VAL A 61 -12.41 6.01 1.21
N LEU A 62 -12.51 4.98 2.06
CA LEU A 62 -12.37 5.11 3.52
C LEU A 62 -10.91 5.06 3.99
N HIS A 63 -9.95 4.99 3.06
CA HIS A 63 -8.52 4.99 3.34
C HIS A 63 -8.08 3.91 4.34
N SER A 64 -8.59 2.69 4.19
CA SER A 64 -8.19 1.55 5.03
C SER A 64 -6.66 1.40 5.02
N ARG A 65 -6.06 1.32 6.21
CA ARG A 65 -4.59 1.40 6.40
C ARG A 65 -3.90 0.05 6.49
N THR A 66 -4.64 -1.03 6.72
CA THR A 66 -4.11 -2.36 7.01
C THR A 66 -4.65 -3.39 6.02
N GLY A 67 -4.04 -4.58 6.06
CA GLY A 67 -4.49 -5.79 5.38
C GLY A 67 -4.77 -5.72 3.89
N LEU A 68 -5.35 -6.81 3.40
CA LEU A 68 -5.90 -6.98 2.07
C LEU A 68 -7.37 -6.58 2.06
N SER A 69 -7.79 -5.86 1.03
CA SER A 69 -9.20 -5.59 0.74
C SER A 69 -9.40 -5.72 -0.76
N GLY A 70 -10.39 -6.50 -1.19
CA GLY A 70 -10.57 -6.87 -2.60
C GLY A 70 -9.35 -7.54 -3.25
N GLY A 71 -8.50 -8.18 -2.43
CA GLY A 71 -7.25 -8.82 -2.86
C GLY A 71 -6.08 -7.87 -3.07
N MET A 72 -6.19 -6.62 -2.61
CA MET A 72 -5.15 -5.60 -2.75
C MET A 72 -4.60 -5.14 -1.40
N SER A 73 -3.27 -5.06 -1.30
CA SER A 73 -2.57 -4.42 -0.19
C SER A 73 -2.74 -2.89 -0.23
N LYS A 74 -2.38 -2.19 0.86
CA LYS A 74 -2.42 -0.73 0.92
C LYS A 74 -1.72 -0.04 -0.26
N SER A 75 -0.53 -0.51 -0.65
CA SER A 75 0.22 0.12 -1.74
C SER A 75 -0.45 -0.11 -3.10
N MET A 76 -0.98 -1.31 -3.33
CA MET A 76 -1.76 -1.63 -4.54
C MET A 76 -3.07 -0.84 -4.61
N ARG A 77 -3.79 -0.67 -3.49
CA ARG A 77 -4.97 0.20 -3.42
C ARG A 77 -4.62 1.65 -3.78
N GLY A 78 -3.46 2.13 -3.33
CA GLY A 78 -2.93 3.44 -3.70
C GLY A 78 -2.66 3.57 -5.20
N ALA A 79 -2.15 2.52 -5.85
CA ALA A 79 -1.96 2.47 -7.30
C ALA A 79 -3.30 2.47 -8.04
N MET A 80 -4.21 1.57 -7.68
CA MET A 80 -5.56 1.50 -8.24
C MET A 80 -6.28 2.86 -8.20
N ALA A 81 -6.26 3.53 -7.05
CA ALA A 81 -6.90 4.82 -6.91
C ALA A 81 -6.19 5.95 -7.68
N ARG A 82 -4.89 5.83 -8.01
CA ARG A 82 -4.22 6.77 -8.95
C ARG A 82 -4.68 6.53 -10.38
N ILE A 83 -4.89 5.28 -10.78
CA ILE A 83 -5.40 4.94 -12.11
C ILE A 83 -6.83 5.49 -12.25
N ALA A 84 -7.72 5.18 -11.30
CA ALA A 84 -9.10 5.67 -11.31
C ALA A 84 -9.18 7.21 -11.34
N GLU A 85 -8.35 7.91 -10.57
CA GLU A 85 -8.33 9.39 -10.58
C GLU A 85 -7.78 9.98 -11.89
N ARG A 86 -6.84 9.31 -12.56
CA ARG A 86 -6.38 9.71 -13.90
C ARG A 86 -7.51 9.62 -14.94
N ASP A 87 -8.45 8.72 -14.73
CA ASP A 87 -9.64 8.55 -15.55
C ASP A 87 -10.81 9.45 -15.09
N GLY A 88 -10.58 10.34 -14.13
CA GLY A 88 -11.56 11.32 -13.65
C GLY A 88 -12.45 10.83 -12.50
N VAL A 89 -12.19 9.64 -11.92
CA VAL A 89 -12.95 9.12 -10.78
C VAL A 89 -12.36 9.64 -9.47
N ALA A 90 -12.94 10.72 -8.95
CA ALA A 90 -12.56 11.35 -7.69
C ALA A 90 -12.91 10.46 -6.46
N CYS A 91 -12.11 9.42 -6.22
CA CYS A 91 -12.36 8.45 -5.15
C CYS A 91 -11.72 8.83 -3.80
N ARG A 92 -10.62 9.60 -3.77
CA ARG A 92 -9.98 10.04 -2.51
C ARG A 92 -10.34 11.46 -2.10
N ASP A 93 -10.76 12.31 -3.04
CA ASP A 93 -11.16 13.69 -2.76
C ASP A 93 -12.46 13.70 -1.95
N LYS A 94 -12.38 14.16 -0.69
CA LYS A 94 -13.52 14.21 0.24
C LYS A 94 -14.54 15.30 -0.09
N THR A 95 -14.19 16.22 -1.00
CA THR A 95 -15.08 17.30 -1.44
C THR A 95 -15.93 16.89 -2.64
N ALA A 96 -15.58 15.78 -3.33
CA ALA A 96 -16.26 15.29 -4.53
C ALA A 96 -17.60 14.55 -4.26
N GLY A 97 -18.18 14.72 -3.08
CA GLY A 97 -19.45 14.11 -2.64
C GLY A 97 -19.30 13.18 -1.43
N SER A 98 -20.41 12.57 -1.04
CA SER A 98 -20.46 11.64 0.09
C SER A 98 -19.63 10.37 -0.17
N ASP A 99 -19.24 9.67 0.90
CA ASP A 99 -18.52 8.39 0.81
C ASP A 99 -19.28 7.38 -0.05
N SER A 100 -20.60 7.27 0.15
CA SER A 100 -21.46 6.36 -0.62
C SER A 100 -21.49 6.68 -2.12
N GLU A 101 -21.48 7.95 -2.50
CA GLU A 101 -21.41 8.36 -3.91
C GLU A 101 -20.05 8.03 -4.52
N ARG A 102 -18.96 8.30 -3.80
CA ARG A 102 -17.60 7.99 -4.26
C ARG A 102 -17.37 6.50 -4.37
N ILE A 103 -17.89 5.70 -3.44
CA ILE A 103 -17.88 4.23 -3.51
C ILE A 103 -18.64 3.75 -4.74
N ARG A 104 -19.87 4.23 -4.98
CA ARG A 104 -20.67 3.82 -6.15
C ARG A 104 -19.99 4.15 -7.47
N ARG A 105 -19.42 5.37 -7.61
CA ARG A 105 -18.69 5.78 -8.82
C ARG A 105 -17.47 4.89 -9.06
N LEU A 106 -16.73 4.57 -7.99
CA LEU A 106 -15.55 3.71 -8.10
C LEU A 106 -15.93 2.26 -8.43
N ILE A 107 -17.01 1.71 -7.88
CA ILE A 107 -17.51 0.38 -8.25
C ILE A 107 -17.87 0.35 -9.74
N ALA A 108 -18.67 1.31 -10.21
CA ALA A 108 -19.06 1.39 -11.62
C ALA A 108 -17.84 1.47 -12.56
N TRP A 109 -16.81 2.23 -12.17
CA TRP A 109 -15.56 2.27 -12.92
C TRP A 109 -14.81 0.93 -12.86
N LEU A 110 -14.71 0.27 -11.70
CA LEU A 110 -14.04 -1.03 -11.57
C LEU A 110 -14.72 -2.13 -12.40
N GLU A 111 -16.05 -2.07 -12.57
CA GLU A 111 -16.80 -2.99 -13.44
C GLU A 111 -16.46 -2.80 -14.93
N LEU A 112 -16.23 -1.55 -15.34
CA LEU A 112 -15.87 -1.19 -16.71
C LEU A 112 -14.38 -1.40 -17.02
N HIS A 113 -13.54 -1.47 -15.99
CA HIS A 113 -12.07 -1.51 -16.11
C HIS A 113 -11.43 -2.69 -15.37
N PRO A 114 -11.76 -3.96 -15.71
CA PRO A 114 -11.14 -5.12 -15.09
C PRO A 114 -9.62 -5.19 -15.29
N GLU A 115 -9.09 -4.63 -16.38
CA GLU A 115 -7.65 -4.51 -16.68
C GLU A 115 -6.88 -3.63 -15.69
N ALA A 116 -7.57 -2.76 -14.95
CA ALA A 116 -6.94 -1.89 -13.96
C ALA A 116 -6.32 -2.70 -12.81
N PHE A 117 -6.82 -3.92 -12.54
CA PHE A 117 -6.24 -4.81 -11.53
C PHE A 117 -4.80 -5.21 -11.87
N ASP A 118 -4.56 -5.57 -13.13
CA ASP A 118 -3.23 -5.98 -13.60
C ASP A 118 -2.32 -4.76 -13.76
N THR A 119 -2.84 -3.66 -14.31
CA THR A 119 -2.12 -2.37 -14.37
C THR A 119 -1.64 -1.93 -12.98
N ALA A 120 -2.50 -2.00 -11.95
CA ALA A 120 -2.14 -1.64 -10.58
C ALA A 120 -1.05 -2.56 -9.98
N ARG A 121 -1.08 -3.87 -10.32
CA ARG A 121 -0.05 -4.83 -9.90
C ARG A 121 1.30 -4.52 -10.56
N GLU A 122 1.28 -4.22 -11.85
CA GLU A 122 2.48 -3.87 -12.61
C GLU A 122 3.11 -2.58 -12.11
N GLU A 123 2.34 -1.50 -11.94
CA GLU A 123 2.86 -0.24 -11.41
C GLU A 123 3.53 -0.42 -10.03
N GLU A 124 2.93 -1.23 -9.14
CA GLU A 124 3.51 -1.48 -7.81
C GLU A 124 4.70 -2.44 -7.86
N SER A 125 4.73 -3.36 -8.81
CA SER A 125 5.89 -4.23 -9.07
C SER A 125 7.09 -3.40 -9.54
N GLU A 126 6.88 -2.51 -10.51
CA GLU A 126 7.91 -1.60 -11.02
C GLU A 126 8.39 -0.65 -9.92
N ARG A 127 7.49 0.00 -9.19
CA ARG A 127 7.86 0.83 -8.02
C ARG A 127 8.67 0.05 -6.98
N ARG A 128 8.37 -1.24 -6.77
CA ARG A 128 9.15 -2.09 -5.86
C ARG A 128 10.54 -2.42 -6.43
N LYS A 129 10.66 -2.66 -7.74
CA LYS A 129 11.96 -2.83 -8.40
C LYS A 129 12.81 -1.57 -8.30
N GLU A 130 12.23 -0.40 -8.57
CA GLU A 130 12.90 0.90 -8.43
C GLU A 130 13.40 1.13 -7.00
N ARG A 131 12.55 0.88 -5.99
CA ARG A 131 12.95 0.99 -4.56
C ARG A 131 14.10 0.05 -4.20
N ARG A 132 14.10 -1.19 -4.71
CA ARG A 132 15.20 -2.14 -4.50
C ARG A 132 16.48 -1.67 -5.19
N HIS A 133 16.39 -1.20 -6.43
CA HIS A 133 17.52 -0.66 -7.16
C HIS A 133 18.12 0.55 -6.44
N ALA A 134 17.28 1.51 -6.03
CA ALA A 134 17.71 2.69 -5.28
C ALA A 134 18.33 2.36 -3.91
N ALA A 135 17.88 1.28 -3.25
CA ALA A 135 18.49 0.79 -2.01
C ALA A 135 19.83 0.06 -2.24
N ALA A 136 19.99 -0.59 -3.40
CA ALA A 136 21.21 -1.29 -3.79
C ALA A 136 22.29 -0.33 -4.33
N THR A 137 21.91 0.81 -4.92
CA THR A 137 22.86 1.84 -5.37
C THR A 137 23.60 2.44 -4.16
N PRO A 138 24.93 2.31 -4.08
CA PRO A 138 25.71 2.91 -3.00
C PRO A 138 25.51 4.43 -3.03
N LYS A 139 24.96 5.00 -1.96
CA LYS A 139 24.98 6.45 -1.77
C LYS A 139 26.44 6.84 -1.55
N HIS A 140 27.15 7.28 -2.58
CA HIS A 140 28.45 7.91 -2.42
C HIS A 140 28.30 9.04 -1.41
N ARG A 141 28.78 8.81 -0.17
CA ARG A 141 28.94 9.85 0.83
C ARG A 141 30.01 10.79 0.28
N VAL A 142 29.61 11.82 -0.45
CA VAL A 142 30.47 12.96 -0.72
C VAL A 142 30.61 13.70 0.60
N GLY A 143 31.53 13.22 1.44
CA GLY A 143 32.00 13.94 2.60
C GLY A 143 32.75 15.17 2.11
N LEU A 144 32.05 16.29 1.95
CA LEU A 144 32.70 17.59 1.95
C LEU A 144 33.37 17.76 3.31
N ALA A 145 34.65 17.42 3.36
CA ALA A 145 35.54 17.74 4.46
C ALA A 145 35.52 19.27 4.64
N ARG A 146 34.72 19.75 5.60
CA ARG A 146 34.81 21.12 6.09
C ARG A 146 36.19 21.28 6.73
N ARG A 147 37.17 21.73 5.95
CA ARG A 147 38.47 22.20 6.47
C ARG A 147 38.18 23.40 7.39
N ARG A 148 38.28 23.17 8.69
CA ARG A 148 38.26 24.23 9.71
C ARG A 148 39.61 24.97 9.62
N PRO A 149 39.65 26.28 9.30
CA PRO A 149 40.92 27.01 9.32
C PRO A 149 41.43 27.11 10.76
N LYS A 150 42.71 26.79 10.97
CA LYS A 150 43.42 26.94 12.24
C LYS A 150 43.63 28.43 12.50
N ILE A 151 43.03 28.96 13.56
CA ILE A 151 43.38 30.28 14.10
C ILE A 151 44.74 30.13 14.79
N ALA A 152 45.71 30.94 14.36
CA ALA A 152 47.03 31.00 14.97
C ALA A 152 46.94 31.68 16.33
N THR A 153 47.32 30.97 17.39
CA THR A 153 47.46 31.54 18.74
C THR A 153 48.77 32.32 18.82
N SER A 154 48.69 33.62 19.12
CA SER A 154 49.83 34.49 19.37
C SER A 154 50.49 34.16 20.72
N PRO A 155 51.84 34.21 20.86
CA PRO A 155 52.53 33.83 22.09
C PRO A 155 52.37 34.87 23.21
N ALA A 156 52.21 34.35 24.42
CA ALA A 156 52.07 35.08 25.67
C ALA A 156 53.29 35.93 26.01
N GLN A 157 53.05 37.16 26.45
CA GLN A 157 54.01 38.04 27.12
C GLN A 157 54.39 37.45 28.49
N GLN A 158 55.69 37.40 28.77
CA GLN A 158 56.25 37.09 30.09
C GLN A 158 56.26 38.35 30.97
N PRO A 159 56.01 38.25 32.28
CA PRO A 159 56.18 39.38 33.19
C PRO A 159 57.66 39.57 33.56
N LEU A 160 58.10 40.83 33.58
CA LEU A 160 59.35 41.27 34.19
C LEU A 160 59.05 41.70 35.64
N PHE A 161 59.76 41.07 36.58
CA PHE A 161 60.01 41.40 38.00
C PHE A 161 58.86 41.98 38.85
#